data_AF-A0A920QSP5-F1
#
_entry.id   AF-A0A920QSP5-F1
#
_cell.length_a   1.000
_cell.length_b   1.000
_cell.length_c   1.000
_cell.angle_alpha   90.00
_cell.angle_beta   90.00
_cell.angle_gamma   90.00
#
_symmetry.space_group_name_H-M   'P 1'
#
loop_
_entity.id
_entity.type
_entity.pdbx_description
1 polymer ?
#
loop_
_entity_poly.entity_id
_entity_poly.type
_entity_poly.pdbx_seq_one_letter_code
_entity_poly.pdbx_strand_id
1 'polypeptide(L)'
;MQLDRMPLGQAVDLFLDEDSQLPDAIAREKTKIVRVIGWVRDAFRSGGRLFYSGAGTSGRLGVLDASECPPTFRADPEQVQGIIAGANRRCISP
;
A
#
# COMPACT_ATOMS: atom_id res chain seq x y z
N MET A 1 9.27 -14.94 22.68
CA MET A 1 9.05 -13.57 23.17
C MET A 1 7.71 -13.54 23.90
N GLN A 2 7.65 -13.09 25.16
CA GLN A 2 6.42 -13.04 25.97
C GLN A 2 5.85 -11.61 25.98
N LEU A 3 5.39 -11.15 24.81
CA LEU A 3 4.93 -9.77 24.60
C LEU A 3 3.77 -9.39 25.54
N ASP A 4 2.88 -10.35 25.81
CA ASP A 4 1.71 -10.23 26.69
C ASP A 4 2.07 -9.99 28.17
N ARG A 5 3.34 -10.16 28.54
CA ARG A 5 3.84 -10.00 29.92
C ARG A 5 4.84 -8.86 30.07
N MET A 6 5.14 -8.14 29.00
CA MET A 6 6.08 -7.02 29.04
C MET A 6 5.46 -5.78 29.71
N PRO A 7 6.25 -4.99 30.45
CA PRO A 7 5.86 -3.63 30.80
C PRO A 7 5.54 -2.82 29.52
N LEU A 8 4.51 -1.98 29.58
CA LEU A 8 4.02 -1.23 28.41
C LEU A 8 5.12 -0.46 27.66
N GLY A 9 6.03 0.21 28.39
CA GLY A 9 7.15 0.93 27.78
C GLY A 9 8.05 0.02 26.96
N GLN A 10 8.41 -1.16 27.49
CA GLN A 10 9.25 -2.13 26.78
C GLN A 10 8.54 -2.73 25.55
N ALA A 11 7.22 -2.91 25.61
CA ALA A 11 6.45 -3.36 24.45
C ALA A 11 6.44 -2.31 23.33
N VAL A 12 6.35 -1.02 23.68
CA VAL A 12 6.46 0.09 22.73
C VAL A 12 7.88 0.17 22.15
N ASP A 13 8.91 0.11 22.99
CA ASP A 13 10.30 0.11 22.55
C ASP A 13 10.56 -1.03 21.56
N LEU A 14 10.04 -2.23 21.85
CA LEU A 14 10.13 -3.38 20.96
C LEU A 14 9.45 -3.12 19.60
N PHE A 15 8.25 -2.52 19.56
CA PHE A 15 7.60 -2.21 18.28
C PHE A 15 8.40 -1.19 17.46
N LEU A 16 8.94 -0.17 18.12
CA LEU A 16 9.79 0.83 17.46
C LEU A 16 11.09 0.22 16.93
N ASP A 17 11.69 -0.70 17.69
CA ASP A 17 12.89 -1.43 17.28
C ASP A 17 12.61 -2.34 16.06
N GLU A 18 11.47 -3.03 16.01
CA GLU A 18 11.06 -3.81 14.84
C GLU A 18 10.81 -2.90 13.62
N ASP A 19 10.09 -1.79 13.80
CA ASP A 19 9.82 -0.84 12.72
C ASP A 19 11.10 -0.15 12.21
N SER A 20 12.13 -0.02 13.04
CA SER A 20 13.42 0.55 12.62
C SER A 20 14.09 -0.23 11.48
N GLN A 21 13.72 -1.49 11.27
CA GLN A 21 14.24 -2.35 10.21
C GLN A 21 13.53 -2.17 8.86
N LEU A 22 12.37 -1.49 8.82
CA LEU A 22 11.58 -1.26 7.61
C LEU A 22 12.37 -0.57 6.49
N PRO A 23 13.11 0.54 6.74
CA PRO A 23 13.85 1.23 5.69
C PRO A 23 14.85 0.31 4.97
N ASP A 24 15.58 -0.53 5.71
CA ASP A 24 16.54 -1.47 5.15
C ASP A 24 15.85 -2.58 4.35
N ALA A 25 14.73 -3.10 4.84
CA ALA A 25 13.94 -4.10 4.12
C ALA A 25 13.42 -3.54 2.78
N ILE A 26 12.91 -2.31 2.77
CA ILE A 26 12.45 -1.62 1.55
C ILE A 26 13.63 -1.35 0.61
N ALA A 27 14.78 -0.92 1.14
CA ALA A 27 15.98 -0.63 0.35
C ALA A 27 16.46 -1.86 -0.43
N ARG A 28 16.38 -3.05 0.16
CA ARG A 28 16.71 -4.33 -0.51
C ARG A 28 15.80 -4.62 -1.71
N GLU A 29 14.58 -4.10 -1.70
CA GLU A 29 13.58 -4.29 -2.77
C GLU A 29 13.57 -3.17 -3.82
N LYS A 30 14.48 -2.19 -3.71
CA LYS A 30 14.58 -1.01 -4.57
C LYS A 30 14.49 -1.35 -6.07
N THR A 31 15.22 -2.36 -6.53
CA THR A 31 15.22 -2.74 -7.95
C THR A 31 13.84 -3.18 -8.44
N LYS A 32 13.08 -3.93 -7.63
CA LYS A 32 11.73 -4.37 -7.99
C LYS A 32 10.76 -3.18 -7.98
N ILE A 33 10.87 -2.30 -6.98
CA ILE A 33 10.06 -1.08 -6.86
C ILE A 33 10.27 -0.18 -8.09
N VAL A 34 11.52 0.13 -8.45
CA VAL A 34 11.85 0.94 -9.63
C VAL A 34 11.27 0.34 -10.91
N ARG A 35 11.36 -0.99 -11.06
CA ARG A 35 10.81 -1.69 -12.23
C ARG A 35 9.29 -1.55 -12.32
N VAL A 36 8.57 -1.75 -11.23
CA VAL A 36 7.10 -1.61 -11.19
C VAL A 36 6.69 -0.17 -11.49
N ILE A 37 7.36 0.82 -10.90
CA ILE A 37 7.11 2.25 -11.20
C ILE A 37 7.29 2.52 -12.70
N GLY A 38 8.34 1.96 -13.31
CA GLY A 38 8.56 2.06 -14.76
C GLY A 38 7.41 1.50 -15.58
N TRP A 39 6.92 0.30 -15.24
CA TRP A 39 5.78 -0.33 -15.92
C TRP A 39 4.49 0.49 -15.76
N VAL A 40 4.19 0.95 -14.55
CA VAL A 40 3.00 1.77 -14.27
C VAL A 40 3.03 3.09 -15.05
N ARG A 41 4.19 3.76 -15.06
CA ARG A 41 4.40 4.98 -15.85
C ARG A 41 4.09 4.74 -17.33
N ASP A 42 4.63 3.66 -17.91
CA ASP A 42 4.45 3.37 -19.34
C ASP A 42 2.99 2.97 -19.64
N ALA A 43 2.32 2.28 -18.72
CA ALA A 43 0.88 2.02 -18.79
C ALA A 43 0.08 3.32 -18.79
N PHE A 44 0.33 4.25 -17.86
CA PHE A 44 -0.38 5.53 -17.83
C PHE A 44 -0.15 6.37 -19.10
N ARG A 45 1.07 6.39 -19.63
CA ARG A 45 1.38 7.10 -20.89
C ARG A 45 0.64 6.54 -22.10
N SER A 46 0.23 5.27 -22.05
CA SER A 46 -0.56 4.62 -23.09
C SER A 46 -2.06 4.62 -22.81
N GLY A 47 -2.53 5.38 -21.81
CA GLY A 47 -3.93 5.45 -21.42
C GLY A 47 -4.41 4.25 -20.59
N GLY A 48 -3.49 3.45 -20.07
CA GLY A 48 -3.75 2.33 -19.18
C GLY A 48 -4.09 2.76 -17.75
N ARG A 49 -4.38 1.77 -16.90
CA ARG A 49 -4.82 1.95 -15.50
C ARG A 49 -4.05 1.03 -14.56
N LEU A 50 -3.95 1.40 -13.29
CA LEU A 50 -3.34 0.61 -12.23
C LEU A 50 -4.42 -0.03 -11.36
N PHE A 51 -4.32 -1.35 -11.16
CA PHE A 51 -5.22 -2.09 -10.28
C PHE A 51 -4.43 -2.72 -9.14
N TYR A 52 -4.76 -2.34 -7.91
CA TYR A 52 -4.38 -3.09 -6.72
C TYR A 52 -5.42 -4.18 -6.46
N SER A 53 -4.98 -5.38 -6.10
CA SER A 53 -5.86 -6.50 -5.76
C SER A 53 -5.36 -7.21 -4.52
N GLY A 54 -6.25 -7.47 -3.56
CA GLY A 54 -5.89 -8.16 -2.33
C GLY A 54 -7.06 -8.47 -1.41
N ALA A 55 -6.75 -9.00 -0.24
CA ALA A 55 -7.72 -9.28 0.82
C ALA A 55 -7.24 -8.66 2.15
N GLY A 56 -8.14 -8.53 3.12
CA GLY A 56 -7.78 -8.06 4.46
C GLY A 56 -7.04 -6.72 4.45
N THR A 57 -5.95 -6.62 5.23
CA THR A 57 -5.15 -5.40 5.33
C THR A 57 -4.52 -4.98 4.01
N SER A 58 -3.97 -5.91 3.24
CA SER A 58 -3.34 -5.59 1.93
C SER A 58 -4.35 -5.02 0.94
N GLY A 59 -5.56 -5.59 0.88
CA GLY A 59 -6.64 -5.05 0.04
C GLY A 59 -7.09 -3.65 0.49
N ARG A 60 -7.20 -3.43 1.82
CA ARG A 60 -7.56 -2.11 2.36
C ARG A 60 -6.49 -1.05 2.07
N LEU A 61 -5.20 -1.39 2.15
CA LEU A 61 -4.11 -0.48 1.78
C LEU A 61 -4.16 -0.10 0.29
N GLY A 62 -4.48 -1.06 -0.60
CA GLY A 62 -4.65 -0.76 -2.02
C GLY A 62 -5.84 0.16 -2.31
N VAL A 63 -6.96 -0.02 -1.59
CA VAL A 63 -8.11 0.89 -1.69
C VAL A 63 -7.76 2.29 -1.16
N LEU A 64 -7.02 2.37 -0.05
CA LEU A 64 -6.58 3.63 0.54
C LEU A 64 -5.70 4.42 -0.44
N ASP A 65 -4.65 3.81 -0.98
CA ASP A 65 -3.75 4.47 -1.95
C ASP A 65 -4.50 4.95 -3.21
N ALA A 66 -5.41 4.12 -3.74
CA ALA A 66 -6.24 4.50 -4.88
C ALA A 66 -7.16 5.70 -4.58
N SER A 67 -7.73 5.77 -3.37
CA SER A 67 -8.63 6.86 -2.95
C SER A 67 -7.93 8.23 -2.84
N GLU A 68 -6.63 8.23 -2.55
CA GLU A 68 -5.85 9.46 -2.39
C GLU A 68 -5.36 10.03 -3.73
N CYS A 69 -5.40 9.23 -4.80
CA CYS A 69 -4.89 9.65 -6.12
C CYS A 69 -5.67 10.83 -6.74
N PRO A 70 -7.03 10.83 -6.80
CA PRO A 70 -7.79 11.95 -7.35
C PRO A 70 -7.58 13.28 -6.61
N PRO A 71 -7.71 13.38 -5.28
CA PRO A 71 -7.54 14.67 -4.59
C PRO A 71 -6.08 15.15 -4.58
N THR A 72 -5.10 14.24 -4.53
CA THR A 72 -3.67 14.61 -4.44
C THR A 72 -3.10 15.02 -5.80
N PHE A 73 -3.42 14.27 -6.86
CA PHE A 73 -2.80 14.44 -8.18
C PHE A 73 -3.76 14.93 -9.26
N ARG A 74 -5.04 15.15 -8.94
CA ARG A 74 -6.11 15.41 -9.92
C ARG A 74 -6.20 14.32 -10.98
N ALA A 75 -5.86 13.09 -10.61
CA ALA A 75 -5.98 11.93 -11.47
C ALA A 75 -7.46 11.58 -11.71
N ASP A 76 -7.75 10.98 -12.86
CA ASP A 76 -9.06 10.37 -13.10
C ASP A 76 -9.31 9.28 -12.04
N PRO A 77 -10.47 9.25 -11.36
CA PRO A 77 -10.82 8.21 -10.41
C PRO A 77 -10.67 6.79 -10.97
N GLU A 78 -10.80 6.58 -12.27
CA GLU A 78 -10.59 5.27 -12.89
C GLU A 78 -9.11 4.91 -13.10
N GLN A 79 -8.19 5.87 -13.06
CA GLN A 79 -6.78 5.64 -13.39
C GLN A 79 -6.08 4.71 -12.39
N VAL A 80 -6.49 4.74 -11.11
CA VAL A 80 -5.99 3.87 -10.04
C VAL A 80 -7.17 3.25 -9.30
N GLN A 81 -7.17 1.93 -9.11
CA GLN A 81 -8.32 1.18 -8.60
C GLN A 81 -7.90 0.15 -7.56
N GLY A 82 -8.57 0.12 -6.40
CA GLY A 82 -8.42 -0.92 -5.39
C GLY A 82 -9.51 -1.99 -5.48
N ILE A 83 -9.11 -3.25 -5.59
CA ILE A 83 -10.00 -4.43 -5.60
C ILE A 83 -9.73 -5.23 -4.33
N ILE A 84 -10.74 -5.34 -3.46
CA ILE A 84 -10.64 -6.09 -2.20
C ILE A 84 -11.59 -7.29 -2.20
N ALA A 85 -11.05 -8.46 -1.87
CA ALA A 85 -11.83 -9.69 -1.73
C ALA A 85 -12.90 -9.54 -0.62
N GLY A 86 -14.13 -9.95 -0.92
CA GLY A 86 -15.26 -9.87 0.00
C GLY A 86 -15.98 -8.52 0.03
N ALA A 87 -15.53 -7.51 -0.72
CA ALA A 87 -16.34 -6.30 -0.90
C ALA A 87 -17.49 -6.55 -1.89
N ASN A 88 -18.70 -6.21 -1.47
CA ASN A 88 -19.92 -6.39 -2.27
C ASN A 88 -20.13 -5.33 -3.37
N ARG A 89 -19.16 -4.45 -3.64
CA ARG A 89 -19.12 -3.50 -4.77
C ARG A 89 -17.72 -2.88 -4.85
N ARG A 90 -17.33 -2.47 -6.06
CA ARG A 90 -16.12 -1.70 -6.40
C ARG A 90 -15.88 -0.62 -5.33
N CYS A 91 -14.83 -0.77 -4.52
CA CYS A 91 -14.45 0.22 -3.51
C CYS A 91 -13.68 1.35 -4.20
N ILE A 92 -14.39 2.17 -4.97
CA ILE A 92 -13.95 3.54 -5.22
C ILE A 92 -14.63 4.32 -4.09
N SER A 93 -13.84 4.89 -3.18
CA SER A 93 -14.38 5.89 -2.26
C SER A 93 -15.08 6.99 -3.08
N PRO A 94 -16.19 7.57 -2.59
CA PRO A 94 -16.99 8.55 -3.32
C PRO A 94 -16.19 9.78 -3.76
#